data_AF-A0A8H8D165-F1
#
_entry.id   AF-A0A8H8D165-F1
#
_cell.length_a   1.000
_cell.length_b   1.000
_cell.length_c   1.000
_cell.angle_alpha   90.00
_cell.angle_beta   90.00
_cell.angle_gamma   90.00
#
_symmetry.space_group_name_H-M   'P 1'
#
loop_
_entity.id
_entity.type
_entity.pdbx_description
1 polymer ?
#
loop_
_entity_poly.entity_id
_entity_poly.type
_entity_poly.pdbx_seq_one_letter_code
_entity_poly.pdbx_strand_id
1 'polypeptide(L)'
;MSLIPNISRILDLAKPRTQNRRAKTIQYGGGGRKPVLSFIITRSDLLGSRKEFVDHLMTYVLNVMREALGSKGEKVRLGNVHMVSAHRGWWTKEIKDKIWEEGGGVWMVGKTNVGKSSLLQVVFPKSPKALPPYKLRGSGRFEESLQANARTSDSTDATLDYRDLPLPGELKDPDPNQNGETNEEVETLLPPAQQAAQYPIFPIVSSLPGTTASPIRIPFGRKRGEVIDLPGLARAGLEEFVKGDHKSDLIMKKRLKPERLTLKPKQSLVLGGGLIRITPVDADNFVVLAAPFVPIQPHVTSTEKAILMQAEQRKVPNVPTIAREGFAESIKSAGIFEIDGDVTKTYGKPTSLPLDRKQKKLMSTLPYQVLSTDILIEGCGWVELVVQVRAKDLEAGLTPKVEVFSPAGKFVARRRPMCAYSLLLEKQQSVARKRVKRPMSSVKRRKGGG
;
A
#
# COMPACT_ATOMS: atom_id res chain seq x y z
N MET A 1 -9.65 -6.34 -2.47
CA MET A 1 -9.27 -4.92 -2.66
C MET A 1 -10.49 -4.04 -2.50
N SER A 2 -10.36 -2.88 -1.87
CA SER A 2 -11.47 -1.98 -1.56
C SER A 2 -11.78 -1.04 -2.73
N LEU A 3 -12.06 -1.58 -3.91
CA LEU A 3 -12.47 -0.76 -5.05
C LEU A 3 -13.96 -0.40 -4.90
N ILE A 4 -14.30 0.88 -5.06
CA ILE A 4 -15.70 1.31 -5.14
C ILE A 4 -16.15 1.07 -6.58
N PRO A 5 -17.06 0.12 -6.83
CA PRO A 5 -17.52 -0.16 -8.18
C PRO A 5 -18.22 1.08 -8.76
N ASN A 6 -18.03 1.33 -10.05
CA ASN A 6 -18.67 2.43 -10.80
C ASN A 6 -18.37 3.86 -10.31
N ILE A 7 -17.32 4.08 -9.51
CA ILE A 7 -16.98 5.43 -9.02
C ILE A 7 -16.81 6.47 -10.14
N SER A 8 -16.32 6.04 -11.31
CA SER A 8 -16.16 6.91 -12.48
C SER A 8 -17.47 7.35 -13.13
N ARG A 9 -18.56 6.57 -12.98
CA ARG A 9 -19.89 6.95 -13.44
C ARG A 9 -20.61 7.82 -12.40
N ILE A 10 -20.41 7.52 -11.12
CA ILE A 10 -21.09 8.21 -10.01
C ILE A 10 -20.57 9.64 -9.87
N LEU A 11 -19.27 9.86 -10.05
CA LEU A 11 -18.64 11.18 -9.89
C LEU A 11 -18.37 11.89 -11.23
N ASP A 12 -19.01 11.45 -12.32
CA ASP A 12 -18.78 11.91 -13.72
C ASP A 12 -17.28 12.15 -14.09
N LEU A 13 -16.42 11.24 -13.62
CA LEU A 13 -14.97 11.36 -13.78
C LEU A 13 -14.55 11.18 -15.24
N ALA A 14 -13.36 11.69 -15.57
CA ALA A 14 -12.72 11.36 -16.84
C ALA A 14 -12.65 9.83 -17.01
N LYS A 15 -13.12 9.33 -18.16
CA LYS A 15 -13.12 7.88 -18.42
C LYS A 15 -11.67 7.37 -18.34
N PRO A 16 -11.44 6.26 -17.63
CA PRO A 16 -10.10 5.68 -17.53
C PRO A 16 -9.58 5.37 -18.93
N ARG A 17 -8.30 5.72 -19.19
CA ARG A 17 -7.72 5.63 -20.52
C ARG A 17 -7.84 4.20 -21.04
N THR A 18 -8.25 4.04 -22.29
CA THR A 18 -8.23 2.72 -22.95
C THR A 18 -6.80 2.36 -23.37
N GLN A 19 -6.54 1.09 -23.70
CA GLN A 19 -5.24 0.66 -24.24
C GLN A 19 -4.86 1.34 -25.59
N ASN A 20 -5.83 1.96 -26.27
CA ASN A 20 -5.61 2.67 -27.53
C ASN A 20 -4.68 3.88 -27.32
N ARG A 21 -3.60 3.96 -28.11
CA ARG A 21 -2.61 5.06 -28.05
C ARG A 21 -3.23 6.43 -28.38
N ARG A 22 -4.35 6.48 -29.12
CA ARG A 22 -5.08 7.71 -29.47
C ARG A 22 -6.02 8.22 -28.36
N ALA A 23 -6.11 7.53 -27.22
CA ALA A 23 -6.98 7.98 -26.12
C ALA A 23 -6.44 9.27 -25.48
N LYS A 24 -7.25 10.34 -25.53
CA LYS A 24 -6.91 11.66 -24.97
C LYS A 24 -6.60 11.56 -23.47
N THR A 25 -5.51 12.23 -23.05
CA THR A 25 -5.06 12.29 -21.64
C THR A 25 -5.97 13.17 -20.79
N ILE A 26 -6.55 14.22 -21.39
CA ILE A 26 -7.40 15.21 -20.74
C ILE A 26 -8.76 15.15 -21.42
N GLN A 27 -9.82 15.03 -20.63
CA GLN A 27 -11.20 15.07 -21.10
C GLN A 27 -11.86 16.33 -20.55
N TYR A 28 -12.53 17.07 -21.43
CA TYR A 28 -13.33 18.24 -21.09
C TYR A 28 -14.80 17.87 -21.18
N GLY A 29 -15.62 18.42 -20.29
CA GLY A 29 -17.07 18.24 -20.30
C GLY A 29 -17.73 19.20 -19.31
N GLY A 30 -18.92 19.71 -19.65
CA GLY A 30 -19.69 20.61 -18.77
C GLY A 30 -18.98 21.93 -18.45
N GLY A 31 -18.29 22.55 -19.42
CA GLY A 31 -17.61 23.84 -19.22
C GLY A 31 -16.24 23.79 -18.55
N GLY A 32 -15.73 22.61 -18.14
CA GLY A 32 -14.44 22.48 -17.45
C GLY A 32 -13.67 21.19 -17.74
N ARG A 33 -12.49 21.06 -17.12
CA ARG A 33 -11.66 19.84 -17.14
C ARG A 33 -12.29 18.79 -16.24
N LYS A 34 -12.57 17.60 -16.78
CA LYS A 34 -13.12 16.50 -15.96
C LYS A 34 -12.10 16.03 -14.91
N PRO A 35 -12.54 15.75 -13.67
CA PRO A 35 -11.65 15.27 -12.62
C PRO A 35 -11.00 13.93 -13.00
N VAL A 36 -9.71 13.82 -12.73
CA VAL A 36 -8.90 12.63 -13.02
C VAL A 36 -8.75 11.80 -11.75
N LEU A 37 -9.11 10.52 -11.82
CA LEU A 37 -8.86 9.58 -10.73
C LEU A 37 -7.43 9.06 -10.80
N SER A 38 -6.68 9.14 -9.70
CA SER A 38 -5.36 8.52 -9.55
C SER A 38 -5.38 7.47 -8.45
N PHE A 39 -4.84 6.28 -8.72
CA PHE A 39 -4.77 5.19 -7.75
C PHE A 39 -3.41 5.23 -7.06
N ILE A 40 -3.40 5.47 -5.76
CA ILE A 40 -2.16 5.53 -4.98
C ILE A 40 -2.10 4.33 -4.04
N ILE A 41 -1.06 3.52 -4.19
CA ILE A 41 -0.79 2.34 -3.37
C ILE A 41 0.27 2.73 -2.36
N THR A 42 -0.17 2.97 -1.13
CA THR A 42 0.67 3.38 -0.01
C THR A 42 1.40 2.18 0.63
N ARG A 43 2.34 2.48 1.53
CA ARG A 43 3.13 1.48 2.29
C ARG A 43 3.89 0.48 1.42
N SER A 44 4.33 0.91 0.23
CA SER A 44 5.07 0.05 -0.71
C SER A 44 6.40 -0.47 -0.16
N ASP A 45 6.92 0.15 0.91
CA ASP A 45 8.10 -0.30 1.67
C ASP A 45 7.90 -1.63 2.42
N LEU A 46 6.65 -2.04 2.67
CA LEU A 46 6.35 -3.33 3.27
C LEU A 46 6.54 -4.49 2.28
N LEU A 47 6.35 -4.22 0.99
CA LEU A 47 6.44 -5.23 -0.07
C LEU A 47 7.90 -5.55 -0.44
N GLY A 48 8.79 -4.55 -0.38
CA GLY A 48 10.15 -4.66 -0.88
C GLY A 48 11.19 -3.87 -0.10
N SER A 49 12.42 -4.37 -0.01
CA SER A 49 13.51 -3.65 0.67
C SER A 49 14.14 -2.53 -0.17
N ARG A 50 14.02 -2.60 -1.50
CA ARG A 50 14.62 -1.67 -2.47
C ARG A 50 13.56 -1.11 -3.41
N LYS A 51 13.79 0.11 -3.90
CA LYS A 51 12.93 0.82 -4.84
C LYS A 51 12.72 0.02 -6.13
N GLU A 52 13.80 -0.42 -6.76
CA GLU A 52 13.81 -1.21 -8.01
C GLU A 52 12.95 -2.48 -7.94
N PHE A 53 12.97 -3.17 -6.81
CA PHE A 53 12.19 -4.40 -6.64
C PHE A 53 10.68 -4.10 -6.65
N VAL A 54 10.29 -3.01 -5.97
CA VAL A 54 8.90 -2.57 -5.95
C VAL A 54 8.47 -2.07 -7.34
N ASP A 55 9.36 -1.44 -8.11
CA ASP A 55 9.10 -1.11 -9.51
C ASP A 55 8.80 -2.36 -10.35
N HIS A 56 9.54 -3.45 -10.17
CA HIS A 56 9.22 -4.72 -10.84
C HIS A 56 7.88 -5.31 -10.42
N LEU A 57 7.49 -5.11 -9.15
CA LEU A 57 6.19 -5.54 -8.63
C LEU A 57 5.02 -4.73 -9.21
N MET A 58 5.26 -3.54 -9.77
CA MET A 58 4.24 -2.72 -10.43
C MET A 58 3.49 -3.52 -11.50
N THR A 59 4.18 -4.30 -12.33
CA THR A 59 3.54 -5.11 -13.38
C THR A 59 2.56 -6.12 -12.78
N TYR A 60 2.95 -6.77 -11.67
CA TYR A 60 2.08 -7.69 -10.95
C TYR A 60 0.88 -6.97 -10.33
N VAL A 61 1.11 -5.84 -9.67
CA VAL A 61 0.06 -5.03 -9.03
C VAL A 61 -0.95 -4.52 -10.06
N LEU A 62 -0.48 -4.09 -11.23
CA LEU A 62 -1.34 -3.70 -12.36
C LEU A 62 -2.22 -4.87 -12.82
N ASN A 63 -1.71 -6.09 -12.87
CA ASN A 63 -2.51 -7.27 -13.20
C ASN A 63 -3.57 -7.55 -12.14
N VAL A 64 -3.21 -7.49 -10.85
CA VAL A 64 -4.16 -7.65 -9.74
C VAL A 64 -5.27 -6.59 -9.79
N MET A 65 -4.91 -5.34 -10.11
CA MET A 65 -5.87 -4.26 -10.30
C MET A 65 -6.79 -4.50 -11.50
N ARG A 66 -6.28 -4.99 -12.63
CA ARG A 66 -7.10 -5.36 -13.79
C ARG A 66 -8.10 -6.46 -13.45
N GLU A 67 -7.63 -7.52 -12.80
CA GLU A 67 -8.47 -8.64 -12.37
C GLU A 67 -9.60 -8.17 -11.44
N ALA A 68 -9.31 -7.30 -10.48
CA ALA A 68 -10.32 -6.80 -9.55
C ALA A 68 -11.27 -5.75 -10.15
N LEU A 69 -10.87 -5.05 -11.22
CA LEU A 69 -11.75 -4.17 -12.00
C LEU A 69 -12.63 -4.96 -12.98
N GLY A 70 -12.40 -6.27 -13.12
CA GLY A 70 -13.18 -7.19 -13.95
C GLY A 70 -13.12 -6.85 -15.45
N SER A 71 -14.21 -7.15 -16.17
CA SER A 71 -14.33 -6.98 -17.63
C SER A 71 -14.08 -5.55 -18.12
N LYS A 72 -14.30 -4.53 -17.28
CA LYS A 72 -13.99 -3.12 -17.60
C LYS A 72 -12.50 -2.80 -17.43
N GLY A 73 -11.79 -3.50 -16.53
CA GLY A 73 -10.38 -3.27 -16.22
C GLY A 73 -9.42 -3.78 -17.28
N GLU A 74 -9.79 -4.83 -18.02
CA GLU A 74 -8.94 -5.47 -19.01
C GLU A 74 -8.52 -4.51 -20.14
N LYS A 75 -9.43 -3.61 -20.55
CA LYS A 75 -9.19 -2.62 -21.62
C LYS A 75 -8.64 -1.28 -21.11
N VAL A 76 -8.41 -1.13 -19.81
CA VAL A 76 -7.94 0.12 -19.20
C VAL A 76 -6.42 0.16 -19.10
N ARG A 77 -5.83 1.21 -19.63
CA ARG A 77 -4.44 1.61 -19.43
C ARG A 77 -4.36 2.32 -18.07
N LEU A 78 -4.16 1.53 -17.02
CA LEU A 78 -3.93 1.94 -15.63
C LEU A 78 -2.62 2.75 -15.44
N GLY A 79 -2.37 3.76 -16.28
CA GLY A 79 -1.19 4.64 -16.22
C GLY A 79 -1.25 5.69 -15.10
N ASN A 80 -2.32 5.68 -14.33
CA ASN A 80 -2.62 6.53 -13.18
C ASN A 80 -2.40 5.80 -11.84
N VAL A 81 -1.77 4.62 -11.87
CA VAL A 81 -1.42 3.85 -10.67
C VAL A 81 -0.01 4.20 -10.24
N HIS A 82 0.13 4.64 -8.99
CA HIS A 82 1.39 5.02 -8.37
C HIS A 82 1.62 4.22 -7.09
N MET A 83 2.79 3.59 -6.96
CA MET A 83 3.22 2.95 -5.73
C MET A 83 4.09 3.94 -4.95
N VAL A 84 3.76 4.17 -3.68
CA VAL A 84 4.42 5.16 -2.84
C VAL A 84 4.74 4.61 -1.45
N SER A 85 5.77 5.20 -0.84
CA SER A 85 6.05 5.02 0.58
C SER A 85 6.29 6.39 1.21
N ALA A 86 5.38 6.79 2.10
CA ALA A 86 5.53 8.02 2.88
C ALA A 86 6.72 7.92 3.86
N HIS A 87 6.92 6.75 4.48
CA HIS A 87 8.01 6.51 5.44
C HIS A 87 9.40 6.60 4.77
N ARG A 88 9.54 6.13 3.53
CA ARG A 88 10.84 6.15 2.82
C ARG A 88 10.96 7.28 1.79
N GLY A 89 9.92 8.10 1.62
CA GLY A 89 9.87 9.15 0.60
C GLY A 89 9.99 8.62 -0.84
N TRP A 90 9.55 7.39 -1.11
CA TRP A 90 9.66 6.78 -2.44
C TRP A 90 8.53 7.26 -3.37
N TRP A 91 8.90 7.74 -4.56
CA TRP A 91 8.02 8.31 -5.60
C TRP A 91 7.10 9.44 -5.14
N THR A 92 7.37 10.07 -3.99
CA THR A 92 6.54 11.17 -3.47
C THR A 92 6.80 12.49 -4.19
N LYS A 93 8.01 12.69 -4.74
CA LYS A 93 8.35 13.87 -5.55
C LYS A 93 7.50 13.95 -6.82
N GLU A 94 7.42 12.85 -7.58
CA GLU A 94 6.64 12.78 -8.82
C GLU A 94 5.16 13.12 -8.60
N ILE A 95 4.58 12.72 -7.47
CA ILE A 95 3.19 13.05 -7.13
C ILE A 95 3.06 14.51 -6.69
N LYS A 96 4.01 15.02 -5.91
CA LYS A 96 4.05 16.43 -5.52
C LYS A 96 4.12 17.34 -6.75
N ASP A 97 4.98 17.01 -7.70
CA ASP A 97 5.16 17.78 -8.94
C ASP A 97 3.89 17.73 -9.79
N LYS A 98 3.24 16.57 -9.91
CA LYS A 98 1.93 16.45 -10.57
C LYS A 98 0.84 17.29 -9.91
N ILE A 99 0.71 17.25 -8.58
CA ILE A 99 -0.28 18.06 -7.86
C ILE A 99 -0.03 19.55 -8.07
N TRP A 100 1.25 19.95 -8.09
CA TRP A 100 1.63 21.31 -8.37
C TRP A 100 1.29 21.70 -9.81
N GLU A 101 1.67 20.91 -10.80
CA GLU A 101 1.40 21.16 -12.23
C GLU A 101 -0.09 21.22 -12.56
N GLU A 102 -0.89 20.31 -12.03
CA GLU A 102 -2.32 20.24 -12.33
C GLU A 102 -3.13 21.36 -11.68
N GLY A 103 -2.71 21.84 -10.50
CA GLY A 103 -3.43 22.87 -9.74
C GLY A 103 -4.86 22.44 -9.34
N GLY A 104 -5.59 23.33 -8.68
CA GLY A 104 -6.98 23.12 -8.29
C GLY A 104 -7.19 22.21 -7.06
N GLY A 105 -8.40 21.67 -6.93
CA GLY A 105 -8.83 20.87 -5.77
C GLY A 105 -8.44 19.40 -5.88
N VAL A 106 -7.58 18.93 -4.98
CA VAL A 106 -7.15 17.53 -4.89
C VAL A 106 -7.87 16.84 -3.74
N TRP A 107 -8.71 15.87 -4.07
CA TRP A 107 -9.48 15.10 -3.11
C TRP A 107 -8.82 13.76 -2.80
N MET A 108 -8.49 13.53 -1.54
CA MET A 108 -7.95 12.24 -1.09
C MET A 108 -9.04 11.38 -0.46
N VAL A 109 -9.25 10.20 -1.06
CA VAL A 109 -10.25 9.23 -0.61
C VAL A 109 -9.58 7.88 -0.37
N GLY A 110 -9.91 7.23 0.74
CA GLY A 110 -9.38 5.90 1.06
C GLY A 110 -10.04 5.28 2.28
N LYS A 111 -9.83 3.97 2.47
CA LYS A 111 -10.24 3.28 3.70
C LYS A 111 -9.49 3.88 4.91
N THR A 112 -10.05 3.72 6.11
CA THR A 112 -9.29 3.94 7.34
C THR A 112 -7.96 3.16 7.35
N ASN A 113 -6.94 3.70 8.00
CA ASN A 113 -5.62 3.05 8.19
C ASN A 113 -4.84 2.69 6.89
N VAL A 114 -5.15 3.35 5.75
CA VAL A 114 -4.31 3.24 4.53
C VAL A 114 -3.08 4.14 4.54
N GLY A 115 -2.96 5.05 5.52
CA GLY A 115 -1.86 6.02 5.59
C GLY A 115 -2.09 7.30 4.79
N LYS A 116 -3.36 7.66 4.54
CA LYS A 116 -3.78 8.92 3.88
C LYS A 116 -3.13 10.17 4.50
N SER A 117 -3.27 10.37 5.81
CA SER A 117 -2.69 11.52 6.51
C SER A 117 -1.15 11.53 6.48
N SER A 118 -0.52 10.34 6.50
CA SER A 118 0.94 10.23 6.35
C SER A 118 1.39 10.59 4.94
N LEU A 119 0.63 10.20 3.92
CA LEU A 119 0.91 10.57 2.54
C LEU A 119 0.76 12.09 2.33
N LEU A 120 -0.29 12.69 2.90
CA LEU A 120 -0.54 14.13 2.81
C LEU A 120 0.67 14.96 3.25
N GLN A 121 1.21 14.66 4.42
CA GLN A 121 2.37 15.38 4.97
C GLN A 121 3.59 15.37 4.04
N VAL A 122 3.79 14.27 3.31
CA VAL A 122 4.97 14.09 2.45
C VAL A 122 4.75 14.63 1.04
N VAL A 123 3.54 14.50 0.52
CA VAL A 123 3.17 14.89 -0.85
C VAL A 123 2.76 16.36 -0.94
N PHE A 124 2.39 17.00 0.18
CA PHE A 124 1.97 18.39 0.20
C PHE A 124 3.03 19.31 -0.43
N PRO A 125 2.67 20.07 -1.48
CA PRO A 125 3.61 20.95 -2.15
C PRO A 125 3.93 22.17 -1.29
N LYS A 126 5.01 22.08 -0.52
CA LYS A 126 5.61 23.24 0.16
C LYS A 126 6.01 24.28 -0.88
N SER A 127 5.63 25.54 -0.65
CA SER A 127 6.07 26.69 -1.46
C SER A 127 7.59 26.67 -1.59
N PRO A 128 8.15 26.77 -2.82
CA PRO A 128 9.61 26.85 -3.03
C PRO A 128 10.25 28.10 -2.42
N LYS A 129 9.45 29.16 -2.17
CA LYS A 129 9.92 30.42 -1.59
C LYS A 129 9.45 30.55 -0.15
N ALA A 130 10.37 30.91 0.75
CA ALA A 130 10.06 31.34 2.10
C ALA A 130 9.05 32.49 2.04
N LEU A 131 7.97 32.38 2.81
CA LEU A 131 7.09 33.53 3.00
C LEU A 131 7.93 34.60 3.72
N PRO A 132 7.89 35.87 3.28
CA PRO A 132 8.31 36.94 4.17
C PRO A 132 7.46 36.86 5.46
N PRO A 133 8.03 37.14 6.64
CA PRO A 133 7.29 37.07 7.89
C PRO A 133 6.02 37.91 7.77
N TYR A 134 4.90 37.32 8.20
CA TYR A 134 3.61 38.01 8.28
C TYR A 134 3.82 39.28 9.11
N LYS A 135 3.80 40.44 8.45
CA LYS A 135 3.64 41.71 9.18
C LYS A 135 2.23 41.64 9.75
N LEU A 136 2.14 41.39 11.07
CA LEU A 136 0.94 41.76 11.82
C LEU A 136 0.64 43.20 11.41
N ARG A 137 -0.50 43.42 10.77
CA ARG A 137 -1.04 44.75 10.59
C ARG A 137 -1.54 45.18 11.97
N GLY A 138 -0.58 45.52 12.84
CA GLY A 138 -0.84 46.13 14.13
C GLY A 138 -1.56 47.44 13.87
N SER A 139 -2.83 47.45 14.24
CA SER A 139 -3.56 48.66 14.53
C SER A 139 -2.76 49.54 15.49
N GLY A 140 -2.63 50.83 15.17
CA GLY A 140 -2.25 51.84 16.14
C GLY A 140 -0.96 52.58 15.80
N ARG A 141 -1.16 53.83 15.34
CA ARG A 141 -0.27 54.99 15.49
C ARG A 141 0.81 54.79 16.55
N PHE A 142 2.07 54.94 16.19
CA PHE A 142 3.10 55.75 16.86
C PHE A 142 4.42 55.61 16.08
N GLU A 143 5.25 56.65 16.09
CA GLU A 143 6.54 56.83 15.39
C GLU A 143 6.50 57.45 13.98
N GLU A 144 5.82 58.59 13.90
CA GLU A 144 6.23 59.70 13.05
C GLU A 144 7.26 60.54 13.82
N SER A 145 8.55 60.21 13.68
CA SER A 145 9.69 61.14 13.84
C SER A 145 10.97 60.31 14.01
N LEU A 146 11.75 60.17 12.94
CA LEU A 146 13.22 60.09 12.93
C LEU A 146 13.65 59.60 11.54
N GLN A 147 13.81 60.55 10.61
CA GLN A 147 14.95 60.64 9.68
C GLN A 147 14.65 61.74 8.67
N ALA A 148 14.93 62.97 9.09
CA ALA A 148 15.27 64.04 8.18
C ALA A 148 16.75 63.87 7.78
N ASN A 149 17.01 64.14 6.49
CA ASN A 149 18.31 64.44 5.87
C ASN A 149 19.22 63.26 5.45
N ALA A 150 19.03 62.83 4.20
CA ALA A 150 20.13 62.75 3.23
C ALA A 150 19.58 63.10 1.84
N ARG A 151 20.14 64.14 1.23
CA ARG A 151 19.75 64.69 -0.08
C ARG A 151 20.52 64.00 -1.21
N THR A 152 19.88 64.04 -2.39
CA THR A 152 20.42 64.03 -3.77
C THR A 152 21.07 62.76 -4.34
N SER A 153 20.39 62.14 -5.31
CA SER A 153 20.90 61.96 -6.68
C SER A 153 19.80 61.52 -7.65
N ASP A 154 19.74 62.19 -8.79
CA ASP A 154 18.79 62.03 -9.89
C ASP A 154 18.85 60.70 -10.65
N SER A 155 17.71 60.43 -11.31
CA SER A 155 17.54 59.81 -12.63
C SER A 155 17.78 58.31 -12.86
N THR A 156 16.70 57.69 -13.36
CA THR A 156 16.63 56.57 -14.32
C THR A 156 17.27 55.24 -13.92
N ASP A 157 16.45 54.31 -13.43
CA ASP A 157 16.29 53.03 -14.15
C ASP A 157 14.98 52.35 -13.78
N ALA A 158 14.20 51.98 -14.81
CA ALA A 158 12.95 51.27 -14.67
C ALA A 158 13.25 49.79 -14.41
N THR A 159 13.47 49.40 -13.15
CA THR A 159 13.42 47.99 -12.77
C THR A 159 11.98 47.52 -12.81
N LEU A 160 11.57 46.94 -13.94
CA LEU A 160 10.36 46.16 -14.07
C LEU A 160 10.32 45.12 -12.94
N ASP A 161 9.40 45.32 -11.99
CA ASP A 161 9.22 44.44 -10.84
C ASP A 161 8.60 43.12 -11.37
N TYR A 162 9.43 42.10 -11.60
CA TYR A 162 9.06 40.74 -12.06
C TYR A 162 8.12 39.98 -11.08
N ARG A 163 7.54 40.68 -10.10
CA ARG A 163 6.68 40.13 -9.04
C ARG A 163 5.20 40.07 -9.40
N ASP A 164 4.77 40.82 -10.41
CA ASP A 164 3.36 40.95 -10.81
C ASP A 164 3.02 40.25 -12.14
N LEU A 165 3.91 39.38 -12.64
CA LEU A 165 3.56 38.52 -13.77
C LEU A 165 2.69 37.35 -13.26
N PRO A 166 1.44 37.20 -13.74
CA PRO A 166 0.60 36.08 -13.35
C PRO A 166 1.27 34.77 -13.77
N LEU A 167 1.49 33.90 -12.79
CA LEU A 167 2.04 32.57 -13.03
C LEU A 167 0.99 31.72 -13.77
N PRO A 168 1.36 30.93 -14.79
CA PRO A 168 0.42 30.05 -15.47
C PRO A 168 -0.29 29.12 -14.47
N GLY A 169 -1.62 29.28 -14.33
CA GLY A 169 -2.46 28.47 -13.44
C GLY A 169 -2.89 29.11 -12.12
N GLU A 170 -2.65 30.41 -11.90
CA GLU A 170 -3.34 31.15 -10.82
C GLU A 170 -4.85 31.18 -11.09
N LEU A 171 -5.65 30.75 -10.11
CA LEU A 171 -7.10 30.95 -10.14
C LEU A 171 -7.34 32.46 -10.06
N LYS A 172 -7.93 33.04 -11.12
CA LYS A 172 -8.45 34.41 -11.06
C LYS A 172 -9.39 34.53 -9.88
N ASP A 173 -9.31 35.63 -9.14
CA ASP A 173 -10.36 35.99 -8.20
C ASP A 173 -11.71 35.93 -8.94
N PRO A 174 -12.74 35.26 -8.38
CA PRO A 174 -14.03 35.19 -9.04
C PRO A 174 -14.56 36.61 -9.21
N ASP A 175 -14.89 36.98 -10.45
CA ASP A 175 -15.63 38.21 -10.73
C ASP A 175 -16.92 38.18 -9.88
N PRO A 176 -17.22 39.23 -9.09
CA PRO A 176 -18.35 39.25 -8.16
C PRO A 176 -19.75 39.11 -8.82
N ASN A 177 -19.80 39.01 -10.16
CA ASN A 177 -21.03 38.98 -10.95
C ASN A 177 -21.29 37.64 -11.67
N GLN A 178 -20.57 36.54 -11.36
CA GLN A 178 -20.90 35.20 -11.88
C GLN A 178 -21.04 34.17 -10.75
N ASN A 179 -21.97 34.43 -9.82
CA ASN A 179 -22.48 33.41 -8.91
C ASN A 179 -23.75 32.80 -9.52
N GLY A 180 -23.61 31.60 -10.08
CA GLY A 180 -24.71 30.76 -10.53
C GLY A 180 -24.61 29.38 -9.91
N GLU A 181 -25.10 29.27 -8.67
CA GLU A 181 -25.69 28.09 -8.04
C GLU A 181 -24.81 26.85 -7.71
N THR A 182 -23.60 26.67 -8.27
CA THR A 182 -22.82 25.42 -8.05
C THR A 182 -21.75 25.47 -6.94
N ASN A 183 -21.27 26.66 -6.55
CA ASN A 183 -20.19 26.78 -5.55
C ASN A 183 -20.69 26.77 -4.10
N GLU A 184 -21.93 27.21 -3.85
CA GLU A 184 -22.46 27.36 -2.49
C GLU A 184 -22.67 26.00 -1.80
N GLU A 185 -23.12 24.97 -2.51
CA GLU A 185 -23.32 23.62 -1.94
C GLU A 185 -22.00 22.98 -1.48
N VAL A 186 -20.89 23.21 -2.18
CA VAL A 186 -19.57 22.64 -1.85
C VAL A 186 -18.94 23.36 -0.66
N GLU A 187 -19.15 24.67 -0.52
CA GLU A 187 -18.72 25.42 0.67
C GLU A 187 -19.57 25.12 1.91
N THR A 188 -20.85 24.77 1.74
CA THR A 188 -21.72 24.38 2.85
C THR A 188 -21.39 22.99 3.40
N LEU A 189 -20.88 22.08 2.55
CA LEU A 189 -20.52 20.71 2.93
C LEU A 189 -19.10 20.54 3.49
N LEU A 190 -18.21 21.52 3.30
CA LEU A 190 -16.83 21.46 3.74
C LEU A 190 -16.54 22.55 4.79
N PRO A 191 -15.68 22.28 5.78
CA PRO A 191 -15.24 23.32 6.70
C PRO A 191 -14.48 24.44 5.95
N PRO A 192 -14.40 25.64 6.54
CA PRO A 192 -13.67 26.76 5.94
C PRO A 192 -12.21 26.39 5.65
N ALA A 193 -11.68 26.87 4.53
CA ALA A 193 -10.29 26.65 4.16
C ALA A 193 -9.35 27.21 5.22
N GLN A 194 -8.30 26.46 5.58
CA GLN A 194 -7.26 26.96 6.49
C GLN A 194 -6.55 28.16 5.85
N GLN A 195 -6.04 29.09 6.66
CA GLN A 195 -5.21 30.18 6.14
C GLN A 195 -3.96 29.62 5.45
N ALA A 196 -3.61 30.19 4.29
CA ALA A 196 -2.45 29.74 3.51
C ALA A 196 -1.14 30.01 4.27
N ALA A 197 -0.64 28.97 4.95
CA ALA A 197 0.63 28.99 5.67
C ALA A 197 1.71 28.18 4.93
N GLN A 198 2.97 28.56 5.09
CA GLN A 198 4.11 27.81 4.53
C GLN A 198 4.24 26.41 5.16
N TYR A 199 3.84 26.29 6.43
CA TYR A 199 3.76 25.06 7.20
C TYR A 199 2.36 24.94 7.80
N PRO A 200 1.38 24.41 7.05
CA PRO A 200 0.04 24.20 7.58
C PRO A 200 0.07 23.16 8.70
N ILE A 201 -0.91 23.24 9.60
CA ILE A 201 -1.09 22.25 10.65
C ILE A 201 -1.64 20.99 10.00
N PHE A 202 -0.80 19.97 9.91
CA PHE A 202 -1.21 18.68 9.35
C PHE A 202 -2.00 17.85 10.38
N PRO A 203 -2.93 17.00 9.92
CA PRO A 203 -3.58 16.03 10.79
C PRO A 203 -2.58 15.08 11.43
N ILE A 204 -2.92 14.62 12.64
CA ILE A 204 -2.11 13.68 13.41
C ILE A 204 -2.05 12.35 12.65
N VAL A 205 -0.83 11.86 12.40
CA VAL A 205 -0.60 10.54 11.80
C VAL A 205 -0.64 9.51 12.90
N SER A 206 -1.75 8.78 12.99
CA SER A 206 -1.85 7.58 13.83
C SER A 206 -2.25 6.37 12.99
N SER A 207 -1.78 5.20 13.42
CA SER A 207 -2.12 3.90 12.84
C SER A 207 -3.50 3.41 13.26
N LEU A 208 -4.16 4.08 14.21
CA LEU A 208 -5.51 3.72 14.63
C LEU A 208 -6.54 4.19 13.59
N PRO A 209 -7.65 3.46 13.38
CA PRO A 209 -8.76 3.92 12.57
C PRO A 209 -9.39 5.20 13.17
N GLY A 210 -9.92 6.08 12.31
CA GLY A 210 -10.70 7.25 12.76
C GLY A 210 -9.90 8.53 13.05
N THR A 211 -8.63 8.60 12.65
CA THR A 211 -7.76 9.76 12.91
C THR A 211 -8.16 11.05 12.20
N THR A 212 -8.91 10.96 11.11
CA THR A 212 -9.53 12.11 10.43
C THR A 212 -11.05 12.00 10.62
N ALA A 213 -11.59 12.74 11.58
CA ALA A 213 -13.02 12.74 11.88
C ALA A 213 -13.81 13.72 10.97
N SER A 214 -13.19 14.84 10.58
CA SER A 214 -13.79 15.85 9.70
C SER A 214 -12.88 16.11 8.48
N PRO A 215 -13.46 16.49 7.32
CA PRO A 215 -12.67 16.93 6.17
C PRO A 215 -11.69 18.06 6.53
N ILE A 216 -10.46 18.03 6.02
CA ILE A 216 -9.48 19.11 6.23
C ILE A 216 -9.08 19.70 4.88
N ARG A 217 -9.24 21.01 4.71
CA ARG A 217 -8.83 21.75 3.51
C ARG A 217 -7.52 22.48 3.77
N ILE A 218 -6.48 22.14 3.01
CA ILE A 218 -5.17 22.77 3.09
C ILE A 218 -4.86 23.45 1.75
N PRO A 219 -4.92 24.79 1.66
CA PRO A 219 -4.56 25.49 0.43
C PRO A 219 -3.05 25.46 0.19
N PHE A 220 -2.65 25.48 -1.09
CA PHE A 220 -1.24 25.54 -1.49
C PHE A 220 -1.00 26.55 -2.62
N GLY A 221 0.23 27.08 -2.65
CA GLY A 221 0.74 27.88 -3.77
C GLY A 221 -0.05 29.16 -4.09
N ARG A 222 -0.30 30.06 -3.12
CA ARG A 222 -0.95 31.38 -3.34
C ARG A 222 -2.18 31.32 -4.29
N LYS A 223 -3.24 30.60 -3.89
CA LYS A 223 -4.47 30.39 -4.70
C LYS A 223 -4.30 29.54 -5.96
N ARG A 224 -3.24 28.72 -6.05
CA ARG A 224 -3.09 27.72 -7.13
C ARG A 224 -3.98 26.48 -6.94
N GLY A 225 -4.30 26.12 -5.70
CA GLY A 225 -5.15 24.97 -5.42
C GLY A 225 -5.30 24.63 -3.94
N GLU A 226 -6.07 23.57 -3.66
CA GLU A 226 -6.33 23.07 -2.32
C GLU A 226 -6.21 21.55 -2.27
N VAL A 227 -5.65 21.00 -1.19
CA VAL A 227 -5.70 19.56 -0.92
C VAL A 227 -6.73 19.30 0.17
N ILE A 228 -7.69 18.45 -0.14
CA ILE A 228 -8.82 18.11 0.73
C ILE A 228 -8.63 16.67 1.23
N ASP A 229 -8.43 16.56 2.55
CA ASP A 229 -8.29 15.29 3.25
C ASP A 229 -9.66 14.84 3.78
N LEU A 230 -10.29 13.85 3.16
CA LEU A 230 -11.59 13.34 3.63
C LEU A 230 -11.41 12.30 4.76
N PRO A 231 -12.40 12.13 5.65
CA PRO A 231 -12.39 11.04 6.62
C PRO A 231 -12.25 9.68 5.92
N GLY A 232 -11.48 8.79 6.53
CA GLY A 232 -11.30 7.45 5.98
C GLY A 232 -12.59 6.66 6.01
N LEU A 233 -12.93 5.96 4.92
CA LEU A 233 -14.12 5.12 4.86
C LEU A 233 -13.96 3.97 5.86
N ALA A 234 -14.74 3.99 6.95
CA ALA A 234 -14.81 2.90 7.90
C ALA A 234 -15.51 1.70 7.24
N ARG A 235 -14.93 0.51 7.40
CA ARG A 235 -15.58 -0.76 7.05
C ARG A 235 -15.33 -1.73 8.18
N ALA A 236 -16.30 -2.61 8.43
CA ALA A 236 -16.10 -3.74 9.31
C ALA A 236 -14.83 -4.48 8.91
N GLY A 237 -13.99 -4.77 9.90
CA GLY A 237 -12.68 -5.34 9.68
C GLY A 237 -12.38 -6.38 10.76
N LEU A 238 -11.30 -7.12 10.54
CA LEU A 238 -10.83 -8.12 11.49
C LEU A 238 -10.52 -7.53 12.88
N GLU A 239 -10.26 -6.22 12.94
CA GLU A 239 -10.02 -5.44 14.17
C GLU A 239 -11.18 -5.50 15.18
N GLU A 240 -12.42 -5.79 14.77
CA GLU A 240 -13.58 -5.89 15.67
C GLU A 240 -13.56 -7.15 16.54
N PHE A 241 -12.91 -8.21 16.05
CA PHE A 241 -12.80 -9.51 16.71
C PHE A 241 -11.53 -9.64 17.57
N VAL A 242 -10.82 -8.53 17.74
CA VAL A 242 -9.52 -8.47 18.42
C VAL A 242 -9.63 -7.59 19.65
N LYS A 243 -8.93 -7.99 20.72
CA LYS A 243 -8.85 -7.22 21.97
C LYS A 243 -8.34 -5.81 21.68
N GLY A 244 -8.90 -4.80 22.37
CA GLY A 244 -8.58 -3.39 22.15
C GLY A 244 -7.08 -3.10 22.13
N ASP A 245 -6.35 -3.69 23.07
CA ASP A 245 -4.90 -3.48 23.25
C ASP A 245 -4.07 -4.03 22.08
N HIS A 246 -4.56 -5.08 21.41
CA HIS A 246 -3.84 -5.77 20.34
C HIS A 246 -4.26 -5.34 18.93
N LYS A 247 -5.18 -4.36 18.79
CA LYS A 247 -5.58 -3.86 17.46
C LYS A 247 -4.40 -3.30 16.68
N SER A 248 -3.43 -2.68 17.37
CA SER A 248 -2.24 -2.13 16.72
C SER A 248 -1.24 -3.19 16.24
N ASP A 249 -1.33 -4.42 16.80
CA ASP A 249 -0.46 -5.55 16.46
C ASP A 249 -0.90 -6.23 15.17
N LEU A 250 -2.16 -6.08 14.76
CA LEU A 250 -2.63 -6.55 13.46
C LEU A 250 -1.97 -5.77 12.32
N ILE A 251 -1.54 -4.53 12.56
CA ILE A 251 -1.05 -3.65 11.51
C ILE A 251 0.43 -3.92 11.26
N MET A 252 0.77 -4.29 10.03
CA MET A 252 2.15 -4.43 9.62
C MET A 252 2.86 -3.06 9.57
N LYS A 253 3.66 -2.77 10.61
CA LYS A 253 4.44 -1.52 10.71
C LYS A 253 5.78 -1.58 9.98
N LYS A 254 6.38 -2.78 9.87
CA LYS A 254 7.68 -3.02 9.23
C LYS A 254 7.62 -4.28 8.39
N ARG A 255 8.44 -4.35 7.34
CA ARG A 255 8.56 -5.55 6.50
C ARG A 255 8.99 -6.76 7.34
N LEU A 256 8.17 -7.80 7.28
CA LEU A 256 8.40 -9.04 7.99
C LEU A 256 9.33 -9.97 7.21
N LYS A 257 10.04 -10.82 7.94
CA LYS A 257 10.84 -11.92 7.40
C LYS A 257 10.28 -13.22 7.98
N PRO A 258 9.22 -13.78 7.36
CA PRO A 258 8.64 -15.01 7.88
C PRO A 258 9.60 -16.17 7.76
N GLU A 259 9.42 -17.11 8.68
CA GLU A 259 9.97 -18.46 8.57
C GLU A 259 8.98 -19.34 7.81
N ARG A 260 9.50 -20.29 7.02
CA ARG A 260 8.66 -21.21 6.25
C ARG A 260 8.26 -22.37 7.14
N LEU A 261 6.96 -22.53 7.33
CA LEU A 261 6.35 -23.58 8.14
C LEU A 261 5.91 -24.73 7.25
N THR A 262 6.12 -25.96 7.71
CA THR A 262 5.71 -27.17 7.00
C THR A 262 4.42 -27.68 7.61
N LEU A 263 3.35 -27.72 6.81
CA LEU A 263 2.06 -28.30 7.17
C LEU A 263 1.99 -29.70 6.59
N LYS A 264 2.08 -30.70 7.47
CA LYS A 264 1.88 -32.11 7.12
C LYS A 264 0.40 -32.46 7.04
N PRO A 265 0.05 -33.64 6.49
CA PRO A 265 -1.27 -34.23 6.66
C PRO A 265 -1.79 -34.11 8.10
N LYS A 266 -3.06 -33.74 8.25
CA LYS A 266 -3.76 -33.56 9.54
C LYS A 266 -3.18 -32.46 10.44
N GLN A 267 -2.37 -31.55 9.89
CA GLN A 267 -1.93 -30.33 10.56
C GLN A 267 -2.61 -29.10 9.99
N SER A 268 -2.76 -28.08 10.84
CA SER A 268 -3.37 -26.81 10.50
C SER A 268 -2.49 -25.66 10.98
N LEU A 269 -2.47 -24.57 10.20
CA LEU A 269 -1.88 -23.31 10.60
C LEU A 269 -2.92 -22.46 11.32
N VAL A 270 -2.59 -22.01 12.52
CA VAL A 270 -3.41 -21.14 13.35
C VAL A 270 -2.71 -19.80 13.51
N LEU A 271 -3.46 -18.72 13.32
CA LEU A 271 -3.00 -17.34 13.50
C LEU A 271 -3.87 -16.65 14.55
N GLY A 272 -3.25 -15.86 15.44
CA GLY A 272 -3.96 -14.96 16.36
C GLY A 272 -4.74 -15.68 17.47
N GLY A 273 -4.29 -16.87 17.86
CA GLY A 273 -4.94 -17.67 18.90
C GLY A 273 -6.26 -18.33 18.47
N GLY A 274 -6.45 -18.58 17.16
CA GLY A 274 -7.66 -19.22 16.63
C GLY A 274 -8.47 -18.33 15.69
N LEU A 275 -8.11 -17.05 15.58
CA LEU A 275 -8.80 -16.07 14.75
C LEU A 275 -8.85 -16.49 13.28
N ILE A 276 -7.74 -17.04 12.77
CA ILE A 276 -7.68 -17.60 11.41
C ILE A 276 -7.04 -18.98 11.48
N ARG A 277 -7.70 -19.95 10.86
CA ARG A 277 -7.18 -21.30 10.70
C ARG A 277 -7.13 -21.64 9.22
N ILE A 278 -5.99 -22.16 8.76
CA ILE A 278 -5.79 -22.66 7.39
C ILE A 278 -5.50 -24.15 7.50
N THR A 279 -6.33 -24.96 6.85
CA THR A 279 -6.27 -26.42 6.90
C THR A 279 -6.21 -26.97 5.48
N PRO A 280 -5.20 -27.79 5.12
CA PRO A 280 -5.20 -28.52 3.86
C PRO A 280 -6.40 -29.48 3.79
N VAL A 281 -7.18 -29.42 2.71
CA VAL A 281 -8.36 -30.28 2.50
C VAL A 281 -7.90 -31.66 2.04
N ASP A 282 -6.99 -31.69 1.05
CA ASP A 282 -6.39 -32.92 0.51
C ASP A 282 -5.22 -33.38 1.39
N ALA A 283 -5.49 -33.46 2.70
CA ALA A 283 -4.48 -33.57 3.74
C ALA A 283 -3.55 -34.76 3.53
N ASP A 284 -4.01 -35.86 2.94
CA ASP A 284 -3.24 -37.10 2.87
C ASP A 284 -2.23 -37.16 1.69
N ASN A 285 -2.35 -36.27 0.69
CA ASN A 285 -1.57 -36.37 -0.54
C ASN A 285 -0.43 -35.35 -0.66
N PHE A 286 -0.46 -34.25 0.11
CA PHE A 286 0.45 -33.13 -0.09
C PHE A 286 0.99 -32.54 1.21
N VAL A 287 2.24 -32.09 1.14
CA VAL A 287 2.85 -31.25 2.17
C VAL A 287 2.79 -29.81 1.71
N VAL A 288 2.14 -28.95 2.50
CA VAL A 288 2.00 -27.52 2.19
C VAL A 288 3.06 -26.73 2.95
N LEU A 289 3.79 -25.88 2.24
CA LEU A 289 4.74 -24.95 2.84
C LEU A 289 4.08 -23.58 2.96
N ALA A 290 3.95 -23.07 4.18
CA ALA A 290 3.33 -21.78 4.47
C ALA A 290 4.39 -20.75 4.88
N ALA A 291 4.40 -19.60 4.21
CA ALA A 291 5.20 -18.43 4.57
C ALA A 291 4.26 -17.28 5.01
N PRO A 292 4.02 -17.12 6.33
CA PRO A 292 3.07 -16.14 6.86
C PRO A 292 3.65 -14.73 6.93
N PHE A 293 3.37 -13.89 5.94
CA PHE A 293 3.68 -12.44 5.97
C PHE A 293 2.59 -11.68 6.76
N VAL A 294 2.45 -12.02 8.03
CA VAL A 294 1.51 -11.38 8.97
C VAL A 294 2.23 -11.03 10.27
N PRO A 295 1.91 -9.91 10.93
CA PRO A 295 2.57 -9.49 12.17
C PRO A 295 2.15 -10.33 13.39
N ILE A 296 1.24 -11.27 13.19
CA ILE A 296 0.71 -12.17 14.22
C ILE A 296 1.55 -13.45 14.27
N GLN A 297 1.80 -13.97 15.47
CA GLN A 297 2.57 -15.20 15.64
C GLN A 297 1.85 -16.40 15.00
N PRO A 298 2.50 -17.11 14.06
CA PRO A 298 1.94 -18.32 13.48
C PRO A 298 2.18 -19.53 14.38
N HIS A 299 1.21 -20.45 14.43
CA HIS A 299 1.32 -21.69 15.19
C HIS A 299 0.82 -22.88 14.38
N VAL A 300 1.60 -23.96 14.30
CA VAL A 300 1.22 -25.19 13.61
C VAL A 300 0.85 -26.25 14.63
N THR A 301 -0.34 -26.83 14.49
CA THR A 301 -0.85 -27.90 15.38
C THR A 301 -1.60 -28.96 14.60
N SER A 302 -1.96 -30.06 15.24
CA SER A 302 -2.91 -31.02 14.64
C SER A 302 -4.27 -30.35 14.44
N THR A 303 -5.00 -30.74 13.39
CA THR A 303 -6.30 -30.16 13.05
C THR A 303 -7.29 -30.25 14.20
N GLU A 304 -7.31 -31.35 14.95
CA GLU A 304 -8.14 -31.51 16.15
C GLU A 304 -7.82 -30.47 17.23
N LYS A 305 -6.53 -30.25 17.52
CA LYS A 305 -6.11 -29.24 18.48
C LYS A 305 -6.43 -27.83 17.98
N ALA A 306 -6.28 -27.59 16.68
CA ALA A 306 -6.61 -26.32 16.07
C ALA A 306 -8.11 -26.00 16.18
N ILE A 307 -8.98 -27.00 16.02
CA ILE A 307 -10.43 -26.86 16.23
C ILE A 307 -10.74 -26.54 17.70
N LEU A 308 -10.13 -27.26 18.64
CA LEU A 308 -10.30 -27.00 20.09
C LEU A 308 -9.80 -25.61 20.50
N MET A 309 -8.71 -25.12 19.90
CA MET A 309 -8.22 -23.76 20.12
C MET A 309 -9.19 -22.72 19.56
N GLN A 310 -9.76 -22.99 18.39
CA GLN A 310 -10.71 -22.09 17.74
C GLN A 310 -12.07 -22.04 18.47
N ALA A 311 -12.45 -23.14 19.12
CA ALA A 311 -13.62 -23.23 19.99
C ALA A 311 -13.42 -22.65 21.40
N GLU A 312 -12.26 -22.03 21.68
CA GLU A 312 -11.88 -21.52 23.01
C GLU A 312 -11.81 -22.59 24.13
N GLN A 313 -11.90 -23.87 23.78
CA GLN A 313 -11.90 -25.00 24.73
C GLN A 313 -10.48 -25.36 25.21
N ARG A 314 -9.44 -24.91 24.52
CA ARG A 314 -8.04 -25.20 24.86
C ARG A 314 -7.15 -23.97 24.72
N LYS A 315 -6.64 -23.48 25.86
CA LYS A 315 -5.57 -22.48 25.90
C LYS A 315 -4.22 -23.17 25.74
N VAL A 316 -3.41 -22.71 24.80
CA VAL A 316 -2.03 -23.20 24.61
C VAL A 316 -1.08 -22.20 25.29
N PRO A 317 -0.27 -22.61 26.27
CA PRO A 317 0.54 -21.70 27.10
C PRO A 317 1.50 -20.78 26.31
N ASN A 318 1.89 -21.19 25.10
CA ASN A 318 2.91 -20.51 24.29
C ASN A 318 2.35 -19.78 23.06
N VAL A 319 1.03 -19.57 22.98
CA VAL A 319 0.40 -18.87 21.84
C VAL A 319 -0.36 -17.65 22.36
N PRO A 320 0.05 -16.43 22.00
CA PRO A 320 -0.66 -15.22 22.43
C PRO A 320 -2.06 -15.17 21.80
N THR A 321 -3.08 -15.08 22.65
CA THR A 321 -4.48 -14.95 22.22
C THR A 321 -4.83 -13.48 22.02
N ILE A 322 -4.83 -13.06 20.76
CA ILE A 322 -5.17 -11.71 20.32
C ILE A 322 -6.70 -11.53 20.17
N ALA A 323 -7.41 -12.63 19.90
CA ALA A 323 -8.86 -12.63 19.71
C ALA A 323 -9.61 -12.23 20.99
N ARG A 324 -10.74 -11.53 20.81
CA ARG A 324 -11.69 -11.17 21.87
C ARG A 324 -12.41 -12.42 22.37
N GLU A 325 -12.78 -12.49 23.65
CA GLU A 325 -13.56 -13.61 24.20
C GLU A 325 -14.92 -13.77 23.51
N GLY A 326 -15.35 -15.01 23.27
CA GLY A 326 -16.61 -15.32 22.57
C GLY A 326 -16.52 -15.18 21.04
N PHE A 327 -15.32 -15.14 20.47
CA PHE A 327 -15.16 -15.09 19.01
C PHE A 327 -15.43 -16.46 18.36
N ALA A 328 -15.35 -17.56 19.12
CA ALA A 328 -15.58 -18.91 18.65
C ALA A 328 -16.89 -19.08 17.87
N GLU A 329 -18.01 -18.50 18.36
CA GLU A 329 -19.33 -18.59 17.71
C GLU A 329 -19.38 -17.90 16.35
N SER A 330 -18.54 -16.88 16.17
CA SER A 330 -18.48 -16.13 14.92
C SER A 330 -17.71 -16.87 13.83
N ILE A 331 -16.84 -17.81 14.19
CA ILE A 331 -15.98 -18.51 13.22
C ILE A 331 -16.83 -19.33 12.26
N LYS A 332 -16.59 -19.14 10.96
CA LYS A 332 -17.15 -19.96 9.88
C LYS A 332 -16.08 -20.25 8.83
N SER A 333 -16.33 -21.25 7.99
CA SER A 333 -15.51 -21.48 6.80
C SER A 333 -15.65 -20.28 5.86
N ALA A 334 -14.52 -19.67 5.51
CA ALA A 334 -14.43 -18.59 4.51
C ALA A 334 -14.45 -19.14 3.08
N GLY A 335 -14.40 -20.46 2.94
CA GLY A 335 -14.38 -21.17 1.66
C GLY A 335 -13.11 -21.99 1.46
N ILE A 336 -13.18 -22.80 0.40
CA ILE A 336 -12.08 -23.63 -0.07
C ILE A 336 -11.38 -22.90 -1.21
N PHE A 337 -10.06 -22.74 -1.08
CA PHE A 337 -9.21 -22.08 -2.06
C PHE A 337 -8.27 -23.09 -2.71
N GLU A 338 -8.25 -23.09 -4.05
CA GLU A 338 -7.32 -23.87 -4.84
C GLU A 338 -5.94 -23.22 -4.90
N ILE A 339 -4.90 -24.06 -4.87
CA ILE A 339 -3.51 -23.68 -5.06
C ILE A 339 -3.13 -23.98 -6.52
N ASP A 340 -3.24 -22.99 -7.39
CA ASP A 340 -3.20 -23.13 -8.85
C ASP A 340 -2.10 -22.32 -9.54
N GLY A 341 -1.46 -21.37 -8.84
CA GLY A 341 -0.45 -20.51 -9.45
C GLY A 341 0.87 -21.24 -9.72
N ASP A 342 1.20 -21.53 -10.98
CA ASP A 342 2.50 -22.11 -11.34
C ASP A 342 3.67 -21.16 -11.04
N VAL A 343 4.47 -21.54 -10.06
CA VAL A 343 5.67 -20.83 -9.60
C VAL A 343 6.91 -21.73 -9.72
N THR A 344 6.84 -22.79 -10.53
CA THR A 344 7.94 -23.72 -10.79
C THR A 344 9.18 -22.98 -11.26
N LYS A 345 9.01 -21.98 -12.13
CA LYS A 345 10.14 -21.14 -12.60
C LYS A 345 10.82 -20.35 -11.51
N THR A 346 10.14 -20.04 -10.41
CA THR A 346 10.67 -19.24 -9.31
C THR A 346 11.31 -20.13 -8.24
N TYR A 347 10.58 -21.17 -7.80
CA TYR A 347 11.01 -22.04 -6.71
C TYR A 347 11.75 -23.29 -7.15
N GLY A 348 11.57 -23.75 -8.39
CA GLY A 348 12.28 -24.88 -8.98
C GLY A 348 13.72 -24.56 -9.42
N LYS A 349 14.21 -23.33 -9.19
CA LYS A 349 15.59 -22.95 -9.51
C LYS A 349 16.56 -23.54 -8.49
N PRO A 350 17.57 -24.33 -8.91
CA PRO A 350 18.66 -24.73 -8.03
C PRO A 350 19.60 -23.57 -7.68
N THR A 351 19.57 -22.48 -8.47
CA THR A 351 20.50 -21.36 -8.36
C THR A 351 19.83 -20.03 -8.71
N SER A 352 20.18 -18.97 -7.97
CA SER A 352 19.74 -17.58 -8.13
C SER A 352 20.14 -16.88 -9.45
N LEU A 353 20.55 -17.62 -10.48
CA LEU A 353 20.98 -17.06 -11.77
C LEU A 353 19.76 -16.92 -12.71
N PRO A 354 19.80 -15.96 -13.66
CA PRO A 354 18.83 -15.91 -14.75
C PRO A 354 18.84 -17.23 -15.51
N LEU A 355 17.66 -17.79 -15.77
CA LEU A 355 17.55 -19.05 -16.53
C LEU A 355 17.92 -18.81 -17.98
N ASP A 356 18.89 -19.57 -18.49
CA ASP A 356 19.18 -19.65 -19.91
C ASP A 356 18.00 -20.26 -20.68
N ARG A 357 17.90 -20.00 -22.00
CA ARG A 357 16.84 -20.57 -22.85
C ARG A 357 16.73 -22.10 -22.73
N LYS A 358 17.87 -22.80 -22.63
CA LYS A 358 17.91 -24.26 -22.42
C LYS A 358 17.32 -24.67 -21.07
N GLN A 359 17.65 -23.94 -20.00
CA GLN A 359 17.13 -24.21 -18.66
C GLN A 359 15.63 -23.91 -18.55
N LYS A 360 15.13 -22.86 -19.21
CA LYS A 360 13.69 -22.58 -19.29
C LYS A 360 12.91 -23.73 -19.94
N LYS A 361 13.48 -24.36 -20.99
CA LYS A 361 12.88 -25.52 -21.66
C LYS A 361 12.94 -26.78 -20.78
N LEU A 362 14.00 -26.95 -20.00
CA LEU A 362 14.12 -28.01 -18.99
C LEU A 362 13.12 -27.88 -17.85
N MET A 363 12.79 -26.64 -17.43
CA MET A 363 11.81 -26.42 -16.37
C MET A 363 10.38 -26.77 -16.79
N SER A 364 10.05 -26.67 -18.09
CA SER A 364 8.77 -27.15 -18.62
C SER A 364 8.67 -28.67 -18.77
N THR A 365 9.79 -29.39 -18.64
CA THR A 365 9.84 -30.87 -18.74
C THR A 365 10.07 -31.54 -17.38
N LEU A 366 9.98 -30.80 -16.28
CA LEU A 366 10.18 -31.37 -14.95
C LEU A 366 9.05 -32.35 -14.63
N PRO A 367 9.34 -33.47 -13.94
CA PRO A 367 8.32 -34.44 -13.52
C PRO A 367 7.42 -33.90 -12.38
N TYR A 368 7.65 -32.67 -11.93
CA TYR A 368 6.90 -31.99 -10.90
C TYR A 368 6.68 -30.53 -11.27
N GLN A 369 5.63 -29.95 -10.71
CA GLN A 369 5.34 -28.53 -10.74
C GLN A 369 5.23 -28.00 -9.31
N VAL A 370 5.58 -26.73 -9.13
CA VAL A 370 5.42 -26.03 -7.85
C VAL A 370 4.28 -25.04 -8.02
N LEU A 371 3.20 -25.26 -7.29
CA LEU A 371 2.01 -24.43 -7.28
C LEU A 371 2.02 -23.54 -6.03
N SER A 372 1.50 -22.34 -6.16
CA SER A 372 1.41 -21.40 -5.04
C SER A 372 0.21 -20.47 -5.17
N THR A 373 -0.36 -20.13 -4.02
CA THR A 373 -1.45 -19.15 -3.89
C THR A 373 -1.21 -18.33 -2.63
N ASP A 374 -1.48 -17.02 -2.72
CA ASP A 374 -1.44 -16.14 -1.56
C ASP A 374 -2.84 -16.04 -0.97
N ILE A 375 -2.97 -16.40 0.31
CA ILE A 375 -4.17 -16.15 1.12
C ILE A 375 -4.03 -14.79 1.79
N LEU A 376 -4.86 -13.84 1.36
CA LEU A 376 -4.93 -12.49 1.89
C LEU A 376 -5.75 -12.45 3.16
N ILE A 377 -5.22 -11.77 4.17
CA ILE A 377 -5.90 -11.52 5.44
C ILE A 377 -6.05 -10.01 5.59
N GLU A 378 -7.29 -9.55 5.62
CA GLU A 378 -7.60 -8.13 5.69
C GLU A 378 -6.98 -7.47 6.94
N GLY A 379 -6.36 -6.30 6.74
CA GLY A 379 -5.71 -5.54 7.82
C GLY A 379 -4.35 -6.10 8.28
N CYS A 380 -4.06 -7.38 8.03
CA CYS A 380 -2.87 -8.03 8.57
C CYS A 380 -1.75 -8.24 7.55
N GLY A 381 -2.08 -8.81 6.38
CA GLY A 381 -1.08 -9.23 5.41
C GLY A 381 -1.52 -10.43 4.59
N TRP A 382 -0.63 -11.36 4.33
CA TRP A 382 -0.94 -12.57 3.57
C TRP A 382 -0.13 -13.77 4.02
N VAL A 383 -0.63 -14.96 3.74
CA VAL A 383 0.10 -16.22 3.87
C VAL A 383 0.35 -16.76 2.48
N GLU A 384 1.61 -16.88 2.10
CA GLU A 384 2.01 -17.51 0.84
C GLU A 384 2.05 -19.03 1.06
N LEU A 385 1.21 -19.76 0.32
CA LEU A 385 1.14 -21.21 0.37
C LEU A 385 1.83 -21.78 -0.87
N VAL A 386 2.68 -22.78 -0.69
CA VAL A 386 3.44 -23.42 -1.76
C VAL A 386 3.34 -24.94 -1.63
N VAL A 387 3.03 -25.62 -2.73
CA VAL A 387 2.91 -27.08 -2.81
C VAL A 387 3.69 -27.58 -4.01
N GLN A 388 4.39 -28.70 -3.84
CA GLN A 388 5.01 -29.42 -4.94
C GLN A 388 4.13 -30.62 -5.32
N VAL A 389 3.72 -30.68 -6.59
CA VAL A 389 2.82 -31.70 -7.15
C VAL A 389 3.53 -32.40 -8.30
N ARG A 390 3.29 -33.70 -8.51
CA ARG A 390 3.84 -34.39 -9.69
C ARG A 390 3.06 -33.95 -10.93
N ALA A 391 3.74 -33.82 -12.06
CA ALA A 391 3.10 -33.39 -13.30
C ALA A 391 1.93 -34.31 -13.71
N LYS A 392 2.10 -35.62 -13.54
CA LYS A 392 1.07 -36.63 -13.80
C LYS A 392 -0.19 -36.46 -12.95
N ASP A 393 -0.02 -36.09 -11.68
CA ASP A 393 -1.14 -35.92 -10.75
C ASP A 393 -1.95 -34.68 -11.15
N LEU A 394 -1.27 -33.62 -11.61
CA LEU A 394 -1.93 -32.41 -12.11
C LEU A 394 -2.66 -32.65 -13.43
N GLU A 395 -2.07 -33.44 -14.35
CA GLU A 395 -2.72 -33.88 -15.60
C GLU A 395 -3.96 -34.75 -15.33
N ALA A 396 -3.94 -35.54 -14.24
CA ALA A 396 -5.09 -36.29 -13.76
C ALA A 396 -6.16 -35.41 -13.08
N GLY A 397 -5.97 -34.10 -12.99
CA GLY A 397 -6.91 -33.13 -12.43
C GLY A 397 -6.78 -32.90 -10.91
N LEU A 398 -5.74 -33.44 -10.27
CA LEU A 398 -5.51 -33.26 -8.84
C LEU A 398 -4.99 -31.84 -8.56
N THR A 399 -5.85 -30.99 -8.00
CA THR A 399 -5.53 -29.61 -7.63
C THR A 399 -5.52 -29.47 -6.11
N PRO A 400 -4.39 -29.10 -5.48
CA PRO A 400 -4.32 -28.98 -4.03
C PRO A 400 -5.24 -27.88 -3.51
N LYS A 401 -6.03 -28.19 -2.49
CA LYS A 401 -6.98 -27.25 -1.88
C LYS A 401 -6.71 -27.01 -0.40
N VAL A 402 -6.99 -25.79 0.05
CA VAL A 402 -6.96 -25.41 1.45
C VAL A 402 -8.29 -24.79 1.85
N GLU A 403 -8.79 -25.16 3.02
CA GLU A 403 -9.94 -24.53 3.63
C GLU A 403 -9.46 -23.51 4.67
N VAL A 404 -10.06 -22.33 4.63
CA VAL A 404 -9.73 -21.25 5.57
C VAL A 404 -10.94 -20.94 6.41
N PHE A 405 -10.74 -20.80 7.72
CA PHE A 405 -11.75 -20.44 8.69
C PHE A 405 -11.41 -19.08 9.27
N SER A 406 -12.41 -18.20 9.34
CA SER A 406 -12.26 -16.82 9.81
C SER A 406 -13.58 -16.32 10.44
N PRO A 407 -13.57 -15.16 11.13
CA PRO A 407 -14.78 -14.60 11.70
C PRO A 407 -15.81 -14.29 10.62
N ALA A 408 -17.02 -14.80 10.83
CA ALA A 408 -18.15 -14.80 9.90
C ALA A 408 -17.87 -15.37 8.50
N GLY A 409 -16.75 -16.09 8.30
CA GLY A 409 -16.27 -16.51 6.98
C GLY A 409 -15.85 -15.34 6.08
N LYS A 410 -15.53 -14.18 6.66
CA LYS A 410 -15.16 -12.94 5.95
C LYS A 410 -13.67 -12.61 6.16
N PHE A 411 -13.23 -11.48 5.62
CA PHE A 411 -11.87 -10.91 5.82
C PHE A 411 -10.72 -11.71 5.21
N VAL A 412 -11.02 -12.77 4.45
CA VAL A 412 -10.05 -13.59 3.73
C VAL A 412 -10.33 -13.52 2.23
N ALA A 413 -9.28 -13.51 1.42
CA ALA A 413 -9.38 -13.63 -0.03
C ALA A 413 -8.20 -14.40 -0.59
N ARG A 414 -8.29 -14.89 -1.83
CA ARG A 414 -7.12 -15.42 -2.56
C ARG A 414 -6.61 -14.43 -3.60
N ARG A 415 -5.32 -14.51 -3.90
CA ARG A 415 -4.72 -13.87 -5.08
C ARG A 415 -3.62 -14.75 -5.66
N ARG A 416 -3.23 -14.45 -6.91
CA ARG A 416 -2.03 -15.03 -7.53
C ARG A 416 -0.78 -14.76 -6.67
N PRO A 417 0.16 -15.70 -6.57
CA PRO A 417 1.29 -15.57 -5.66
C PRO A 417 2.23 -14.42 -6.06
N MET A 418 2.67 -13.63 -5.08
CA MET A 418 3.75 -12.65 -5.30
C MET A 418 5.15 -13.28 -5.29
N CYS A 419 5.25 -14.54 -4.85
CA CYS A 419 6.53 -15.21 -4.61
C CYS A 419 7.45 -14.40 -3.69
N ALA A 420 6.91 -13.72 -2.68
CA ALA A 420 7.68 -12.78 -1.86
C ALA A 420 8.75 -13.50 -1.02
N TYR A 421 8.50 -14.77 -0.68
CA TYR A 421 9.47 -15.59 0.05
C TYR A 421 10.70 -15.96 -0.78
N SER A 422 10.59 -16.07 -2.11
CA SER A 422 11.73 -16.37 -3.00
C SER A 422 12.91 -15.41 -2.80
N LEU A 423 12.64 -14.15 -2.49
CA LEU A 423 13.66 -13.12 -2.24
C LEU A 423 14.41 -13.33 -0.93
N LEU A 424 13.70 -13.83 0.09
CA LEU A 424 14.32 -14.18 1.37
C LEU A 424 15.23 -15.39 1.18
N LEU A 425 14.77 -16.36 0.39
CA LEU A 425 15.56 -17.53 0.00
C LEU A 425 16.84 -17.13 -0.76
N GLU A 426 16.72 -16.29 -1.78
CA GLU A 426 17.88 -15.78 -2.54
C GLU A 426 18.89 -15.06 -1.65
N LYS A 427 18.39 -14.22 -0.73
CA LYS A 427 19.25 -13.52 0.22
C LYS A 427 19.95 -14.51 1.15
N GLN A 428 19.24 -15.48 1.72
CA GLN A 428 19.82 -16.51 2.58
C GLN A 428 20.88 -17.33 1.84
N GLN A 429 20.61 -17.76 0.61
CA GLN A 429 21.56 -18.48 -0.24
C GLN A 429 22.80 -17.64 -0.55
N SER A 430 22.64 -16.35 -0.85
CA SER A 430 23.77 -15.44 -1.10
C SER A 430 24.68 -15.29 0.12
N VAL A 431 24.09 -15.22 1.32
CA VAL A 431 24.84 -15.14 2.59
C VAL A 431 25.55 -16.46 2.88
N ALA A 432 24.88 -17.60 2.66
CA ALA A 432 25.48 -18.91 2.83
C ALA A 432 26.70 -19.11 1.91
N ARG A 433 26.59 -18.73 0.63
CA ARG A 433 27.71 -18.76 -0.33
C ARG A 433 28.89 -17.90 0.11
N LYS A 434 28.63 -16.70 0.64
CA LYS A 434 29.68 -15.82 1.18
C LYS A 434 30.37 -16.40 2.42
N ARG A 435 29.66 -17.17 3.25
CA ARG A 435 30.25 -17.87 4.40
C ARG A 435 31.18 -19.01 3.95
N VAL A 436 30.77 -19.80 2.95
CA VAL A 436 31.57 -20.91 2.40
C VAL A 436 32.83 -20.41 1.68
N LYS A 437 32.78 -19.23 1.06
CA LYS A 437 33.94 -18.62 0.38
C LYS A 437 34.95 -17.92 1.30
N ARG A 438 34.76 -17.92 2.62
CA ARG A 438 35.80 -17.40 3.52
C ARG A 438 37.00 -18.36 3.47
N PRO A 439 38.20 -17.91 3.05
CA PRO A 439 39.37 -18.77 3.10
C PRO A 439 39.58 -19.16 4.57
N MET A 440 39.68 -20.47 4.85
CA MET A 440 40.23 -20.90 6.13
C MET A 440 41.62 -20.29 6.23
N SER A 441 41.84 -19.33 7.13
CA SER A 441 43.20 -18.89 7.41
C SER A 441 43.93 -20.11 7.91
N SER A 442 44.89 -20.62 7.14
CA SER A 442 45.78 -21.66 7.63
C SER A 442 46.44 -21.10 8.88
N VAL A 443 46.12 -21.68 10.03
CA VAL A 443 46.85 -21.41 11.27
C VAL A 443 48.26 -21.90 11.00
N LYS A 444 49.14 -20.97 10.61
CA LYS A 444 50.55 -21.24 10.38
C LYS A 444 51.10 -21.68 11.72
N ARG A 445 51.30 -23.00 11.85
CA ARG A 445 51.92 -23.66 13.01
C ARG A 445 53.22 -22.92 13.29
N ARG A 446 53.24 -22.13 14.36
CA ARG A 446 54.42 -21.42 14.85
C ARG A 446 55.39 -22.52 15.30
N LYS A 447 56.33 -22.92 14.45
CA LYS A 447 57.44 -23.78 14.84
C LYS A 447 58.19 -23.05 15.96
N GLY A 448 58.39 -23.75 17.07
CA GLY A 448 59.18 -23.27 18.20
C GLY A 448 60.59 -22.88 17.72
N GLY A 449 61.03 -21.70 18.15
CA GLY A 449 62.45 -21.41 18.29
C GLY A 449 62.79 -21.65 19.75
N GLY A 450 63.80 -22.50 19.98
CA GLY A 450 64.48 -22.62 21.26
C GLY A 450 65.41 -21.45 21.53
#